data_AF-T1B9P0-F1
#
_entry.id   AF-T1B9P0-F1
#
_cell.length_a   1.000
_cell.length_b   1.000
_cell.length_c   1.000
_cell.angle_alpha   90.00
_cell.angle_beta   90.00
_cell.angle_gamma   90.00
#
_symmetry.space_group_name_H-M   'P 1'
#
loop_
_entity.id
_entity.type
_entity.pdbx_description
1 polymer ?
#
loop_
_entity_poly.entity_id
_entity_poly.type
_entity_poly.pdbx_seq_one_letter_code
_entity_poly.pdbx_strand_id
1 'polypeptide(L)'
;PGARFGPSAIRQGSKLLRPYHPPLDVEPFNIVQVADAGDVIVNPFNIVETLENVERAADGHQSKGRRIITLGGDHTVALPLLRAAARAHGPIALVHFDSHLDTWDTYFGAPYTHGTPFRRAFEEGLLATDSCIHVGTHGPLYARSDLEEDRGFGSPSSERRGLPIPVPGLSATRSDAEL
;
A
#
# COMPACT_ATOMS: atom_id res chain seq x y z
N PRO A 1 4.43 15.61 -6.44
CA PRO A 1 5.86 16.04 -6.42
C PRO A 1 6.41 16.02 -4.98
N GLY A 2 7.72 16.17 -4.77
CA GLY A 2 8.35 16.16 -3.44
C GLY A 2 8.57 14.75 -2.84
N ALA A 3 7.62 13.83 -3.03
CA ALA A 3 7.68 12.47 -2.50
C ALA A 3 8.92 11.66 -2.94
N ARG A 4 9.59 12.05 -4.04
CA ARG A 4 10.86 11.42 -4.51
C ARG A 4 11.99 11.46 -3.47
N PHE A 5 11.94 12.36 -2.50
CA PHE A 5 12.91 12.43 -1.40
C PHE A 5 12.53 11.59 -0.19
N GLY A 6 11.31 11.01 -0.19
CA GLY A 6 10.75 10.21 0.90
C GLY A 6 11.64 9.03 1.30
N PRO A 7 12.07 8.15 0.38
CA PRO A 7 12.85 6.97 0.74
C PRO A 7 14.14 7.31 1.51
N SER A 8 14.89 8.31 1.03
CA SER A 8 16.10 8.80 1.71
C SER A 8 15.81 9.39 3.09
N ALA A 9 14.74 10.18 3.23
CA ALA A 9 14.34 10.76 4.51
C ALA A 9 13.91 9.68 5.51
N ILE A 10 13.17 8.65 5.07
CA ILE A 10 12.78 7.51 5.90
C ILE A 10 14.02 6.76 6.39
N ARG A 11 14.99 6.47 5.50
CA ARG A 11 16.27 5.83 5.90
C ARG A 11 17.06 6.66 6.89
N GLN A 12 17.03 7.99 6.78
CA GLN A 12 17.69 8.86 7.75
C GLN A 12 17.00 8.81 9.12
N GLY A 13 15.66 8.87 9.14
CA GLY A 13 14.87 8.82 10.37
C GLY A 13 14.87 7.45 11.06
N SER A 14 15.02 6.36 10.31
CA SER A 14 14.93 4.99 10.85
C SER A 14 16.08 4.59 11.77
N LYS A 15 17.20 5.35 11.78
CA LYS A 15 18.39 5.06 12.61
C LYS A 15 18.13 5.06 14.12
N LEU A 16 17.00 5.62 14.57
CA LEU A 16 16.61 5.66 15.97
C LEU A 16 15.85 4.41 16.43
N LEU A 17 15.43 3.54 15.51
CA LEU A 17 14.69 2.31 15.83
C LEU A 17 15.58 1.28 16.56
N ARG A 18 14.96 0.51 17.45
CA ARG A 18 15.56 -0.60 18.19
C ARG A 18 14.98 -1.93 17.71
N PRO A 19 15.70 -3.05 17.87
CA PRO A 19 15.30 -4.33 17.28
C PRO A 19 14.13 -5.04 17.99
N TYR A 20 13.76 -4.64 19.20
CA TYR A 20 12.68 -5.24 19.98
C TYR A 20 11.40 -4.39 19.91
N HIS A 21 10.26 -5.05 19.68
CA HIS A 21 8.93 -4.43 19.66
C HIS A 21 8.12 -4.89 20.88
N PRO A 22 8.06 -4.10 21.98
CA PRO A 22 7.48 -4.56 23.25
C PRO A 22 6.00 -4.97 23.19
N PRO A 23 5.08 -4.24 22.52
CA PRO A 23 3.68 -4.64 22.50
C PRO A 23 3.38 -5.97 21.79
N LEU A 24 4.29 -6.44 20.93
CA LEU A 24 4.14 -7.70 20.18
C LEU A 24 5.15 -8.77 20.65
N ASP A 25 5.98 -8.43 21.64
CA ASP A 25 7.07 -9.25 22.16
C ASP A 25 7.90 -9.94 21.06
N VAL A 26 8.39 -9.16 20.09
CA VAL A 26 9.10 -9.71 18.92
C VAL A 26 10.40 -8.95 18.63
N GLU A 27 11.41 -9.72 18.23
CA GLU A 27 12.66 -9.21 17.64
C GLU A 27 12.74 -9.64 16.17
N PRO A 28 12.28 -8.82 15.21
CA PRO A 28 12.10 -9.26 13.82
C PRO A 28 13.37 -9.80 13.17
N PHE A 29 14.53 -9.19 13.46
CA PHE A 29 15.81 -9.60 12.88
C PHE A 29 16.34 -10.95 13.41
N ASN A 30 15.76 -11.48 14.49
CA ASN A 30 16.11 -12.80 15.03
C ASN A 30 15.30 -13.93 14.36
N ILE A 31 14.19 -13.60 13.69
CA ILE A 31 13.26 -14.59 13.11
C ILE A 31 13.20 -14.53 11.57
N VAL A 32 13.58 -13.40 10.97
CA VAL A 32 13.61 -13.25 9.51
C VAL A 32 14.87 -12.52 9.06
N GLN A 33 15.45 -12.98 7.94
CA GLN A 33 16.55 -12.27 7.30
C GLN A 33 16.00 -11.07 6.52
N VAL A 34 16.53 -9.89 6.82
CA VAL A 34 16.15 -8.63 6.18
C VAL A 34 17.38 -7.99 5.54
N ALA A 35 17.21 -7.38 4.37
CA ALA A 35 18.24 -6.61 3.69
C ALA A 35 17.61 -5.37 3.04
N ASP A 36 18.32 -4.24 3.06
CA ASP A 36 17.99 -3.09 2.23
C ASP A 36 18.46 -3.37 0.80
N ALA A 37 17.51 -3.40 -0.15
CA ALA A 37 17.78 -3.68 -1.55
C ALA A 37 18.24 -2.44 -2.34
N GLY A 38 18.35 -1.28 -1.70
CA GLY A 38 18.62 -0.01 -2.35
C GLY A 38 17.37 0.58 -3.01
N ASP A 39 17.59 1.46 -3.98
CA ASP A 39 16.53 2.15 -4.70
C ASP A 39 16.38 1.60 -6.12
N VAL A 40 15.13 1.56 -6.61
CA VAL A 40 14.84 1.26 -8.02
C VAL A 40 15.22 2.46 -8.89
N ILE A 41 15.82 2.18 -10.04
CA ILE A 41 16.11 3.21 -11.04
C ILE A 41 14.79 3.67 -11.67
N VAL A 42 14.44 4.94 -11.46
CA VAL A 42 13.25 5.58 -12.01
C VAL A 42 13.61 6.63 -13.06
N ASN A 43 12.73 6.85 -14.03
CA ASN A 43 12.87 7.94 -14.99
C ASN A 43 11.92 9.10 -14.61
N PRO A 44 12.43 10.23 -14.07
CA PRO A 44 11.58 11.34 -13.65
C PRO A 44 10.87 12.06 -14.80
N PHE A 45 11.21 11.74 -16.05
CA PHE A 45 10.62 12.31 -17.26
C PHE A 45 9.77 11.31 -18.05
N ASN A 46 9.75 10.03 -17.66
CA ASN A 46 8.95 9.00 -18.30
C ASN A 46 8.28 8.10 -17.26
N ILE A 47 6.98 8.33 -17.06
CA ILE A 47 6.19 7.56 -16.11
C ILE A 47 6.06 6.10 -16.50
N VAL A 48 5.88 5.80 -17.80
CA VAL A 48 5.71 4.41 -18.27
C VAL A 48 6.97 3.61 -18.00
N GLU A 49 8.14 4.15 -18.36
CA GLU A 49 9.43 3.52 -18.07
C GLU A 49 9.65 3.33 -16.55
N THR A 50 9.22 4.30 -15.74
CA THR A 50 9.28 4.19 -14.28
C THR A 50 8.42 3.03 -13.76
N LEU A 51 7.18 2.89 -14.25
CA LEU A 51 6.29 1.79 -13.86
C LEU A 51 6.91 0.44 -14.23
N GLU A 52 7.41 0.30 -15.46
CA GLU A 52 8.09 -0.92 -15.93
C GLU A 52 9.33 -1.26 -15.10
N ASN A 53 10.13 -0.27 -14.73
CA ASN A 53 11.34 -0.49 -13.93
C ASN A 53 11.01 -0.94 -12.50
N VAL A 54 10.00 -0.33 -11.86
CA VAL A 54 9.51 -0.74 -10.53
C VAL A 54 8.94 -2.15 -10.57
N GLU A 55 8.13 -2.43 -11.58
CA GLU A 55 7.51 -3.74 -11.79
C GLU A 55 8.57 -4.85 -11.95
N ARG A 56 9.56 -4.62 -12.83
CA ARG A 56 10.67 -5.55 -13.07
C ARG A 56 11.53 -5.78 -11.83
N ALA A 57 11.80 -4.73 -11.06
CA ALA A 57 12.52 -4.86 -9.80
C ALA A 57 11.74 -5.71 -8.79
N ALA A 58 10.44 -5.43 -8.62
CA ALA A 58 9.56 -6.19 -7.73
C ALA A 58 9.47 -7.67 -8.13
N ASP A 59 9.30 -7.99 -9.42
CA ASP A 59 9.33 -9.36 -9.93
C ASP A 59 10.64 -10.07 -9.59
N GLY A 60 11.78 -9.40 -9.79
CA GLY A 60 13.10 -9.95 -9.51
C GLY A 60 13.34 -10.32 -8.04
N HIS A 61 12.61 -9.68 -7.13
CA HIS A 61 12.59 -10.02 -5.70
C HIS A 61 11.56 -11.11 -5.38
N GLN A 62 10.31 -10.95 -5.80
CA GLN A 62 9.21 -11.86 -5.46
C GLN A 62 9.36 -13.25 -6.07
N SER A 63 9.89 -13.35 -7.30
CA SER A 63 10.19 -14.64 -7.96
C SER A 63 11.19 -15.51 -7.18
N LYS A 64 11.95 -14.92 -6.25
CA LYS A 64 12.89 -15.62 -5.35
C LYS A 64 12.25 -15.99 -4.01
N GLY A 65 10.92 -15.92 -3.91
CA GLY A 65 10.15 -16.18 -2.68
C GLY A 65 10.33 -15.09 -1.61
N ARG A 66 10.85 -13.91 -1.97
CA ARG A 66 11.11 -12.83 -1.02
C ARG A 66 9.87 -11.96 -0.87
N ARG A 67 9.52 -11.63 0.37
CA ARG A 67 8.55 -10.58 0.67
C ARG A 67 9.24 -9.22 0.53
N ILE A 68 8.55 -8.25 -0.05
CA ILE A 68 9.08 -6.90 -0.27
C ILE A 68 8.34 -5.90 0.61
N ILE A 69 9.09 -4.95 1.16
CA ILE A 69 8.55 -3.73 1.78
C ILE A 69 9.11 -2.59 0.95
N THR A 70 8.23 -1.79 0.36
CA THR A 70 8.63 -0.68 -0.52
C THR A 70 8.45 0.64 0.19
N LEU A 71 9.52 1.44 0.21
CA LEU A 71 9.48 2.83 0.64
C LEU A 71 9.44 3.69 -0.63
N GLY A 72 8.27 4.26 -0.91
CA GLY A 72 7.96 4.81 -2.22
C GLY A 72 8.12 6.32 -2.38
N GLY A 73 7.74 6.78 -3.56
CA GLY A 73 7.37 8.16 -3.85
C GLY A 73 5.88 8.38 -3.57
N ASP A 74 5.15 8.95 -4.53
CA ASP A 74 3.69 9.05 -4.44
C ASP A 74 2.99 7.70 -4.72
N HIS A 75 1.67 7.69 -4.56
CA HIS A 75 0.87 6.46 -4.58
C HIS A 75 0.88 5.71 -5.92
N THR A 76 1.35 6.34 -7.01
CA THR A 76 1.46 5.69 -8.32
C THR A 76 2.32 4.43 -8.27
N VAL A 77 3.26 4.34 -7.31
CA VAL A 77 4.12 3.15 -7.11
C VAL A 77 3.33 1.88 -6.79
N ALA A 78 2.09 1.98 -6.29
CA ALA A 78 1.27 0.83 -5.92
C ALA A 78 0.93 -0.06 -7.13
N LEU A 79 0.62 0.52 -8.28
CA LEU A 79 0.22 -0.23 -9.48
C LEU A 79 1.27 -1.28 -9.93
N PRO A 80 2.54 -0.92 -10.20
CA PRO A 80 3.53 -1.90 -10.63
C PRO A 80 3.87 -2.94 -9.54
N LEU A 81 3.74 -2.57 -8.26
CA LEU A 81 3.92 -3.51 -7.15
C LEU A 81 2.78 -4.53 -7.09
N LEU A 82 1.53 -4.08 -7.32
CA LEU A 82 0.36 -4.96 -7.41
C LEU A 82 0.44 -5.89 -8.61
N ARG A 83 0.93 -5.42 -9.77
CA ARG A 83 1.16 -6.28 -10.94
C ARG A 83 2.13 -7.42 -10.62
N ALA A 84 3.26 -7.10 -9.98
CA ALA A 84 4.25 -8.09 -9.58
C ALA A 84 3.70 -9.06 -8.51
N ALA A 85 2.98 -8.55 -7.52
CA ALA A 85 2.35 -9.37 -6.49
C ALA A 85 1.28 -10.30 -7.07
N ALA A 86 0.43 -9.78 -7.96
CA ALA A 86 -0.63 -10.56 -8.58
C ALA A 86 -0.08 -11.67 -9.48
N ARG A 87 1.04 -11.44 -10.17
CA ARG A 87 1.74 -12.51 -10.89
C ARG A 87 2.26 -13.61 -9.98
N ALA A 88 2.78 -13.25 -8.80
CA ALA A 88 3.34 -14.21 -7.86
C ALA A 88 2.27 -14.98 -7.07
N HIS A 89 1.10 -14.38 -6.84
CA HIS A 89 0.13 -14.86 -5.86
C HIS A 89 -1.32 -14.98 -6.35
N GLY A 90 -1.64 -14.52 -7.57
CA GLY A 90 -3.01 -14.32 -8.02
C GLY A 90 -3.60 -13.01 -7.49
N PRO A 91 -4.92 -12.75 -7.67
CA PRO A 91 -5.57 -11.51 -7.23
C PRO A 91 -5.30 -11.17 -5.75
N ILE A 92 -5.01 -9.90 -5.48
CA ILE A 92 -4.50 -9.43 -4.19
C ILE A 92 -5.61 -8.80 -3.35
N ALA A 93 -5.76 -9.27 -2.11
CA ALA A 93 -6.58 -8.59 -1.11
C ALA A 93 -5.90 -7.28 -0.67
N LEU A 94 -6.66 -6.20 -0.53
CA LEU A 94 -6.13 -4.86 -0.28
C LEU A 94 -6.66 -4.26 1.01
N VAL A 95 -5.76 -3.83 1.89
CA VAL A 95 -6.08 -2.91 2.99
C VAL A 95 -5.40 -1.59 2.70
N HIS A 96 -6.19 -0.60 2.31
CA HIS A 96 -5.71 0.71 1.85
C HIS A 96 -5.99 1.78 2.92
N PHE A 97 -4.93 2.28 3.55
CA PHE A 97 -4.99 3.39 4.49
C PHE A 97 -4.67 4.69 3.78
N ASP A 98 -5.69 5.49 3.46
CA ASP A 98 -5.52 6.79 2.82
C ASP A 98 -6.75 7.67 3.06
N SER A 99 -6.54 8.98 3.01
CA SER A 99 -7.62 9.96 2.97
C SER A 99 -8.38 9.96 1.65
N HIS A 100 -7.77 9.48 0.56
CA HIS A 100 -8.35 9.45 -0.78
C HIS A 100 -8.65 8.02 -1.23
N LEU A 101 -9.50 7.90 -2.25
CA LEU A 101 -9.85 6.59 -2.83
C LEU A 101 -8.75 6.08 -3.77
N ASP A 102 -8.11 6.99 -4.51
CA ASP A 102 -7.10 6.69 -5.53
C ASP A 102 -7.61 5.75 -6.65
N THR A 103 -8.92 5.87 -6.95
CA THR A 103 -9.68 5.08 -7.92
C THR A 103 -10.29 5.91 -9.06
N TRP A 104 -9.82 7.14 -9.27
CA TRP A 104 -10.24 7.95 -10.42
C TRP A 104 -9.70 7.37 -11.73
N ASP A 105 -10.35 7.72 -12.84
CA ASP A 105 -9.92 7.28 -14.17
C ASP A 105 -8.71 8.08 -14.66
N THR A 106 -8.87 9.37 -15.01
CA THR A 106 -7.76 10.18 -15.52
C THR A 106 -7.70 11.56 -14.88
N TYR A 107 -6.51 12.15 -14.91
CA TYR A 107 -6.27 13.55 -14.59
C TYR A 107 -5.78 14.27 -15.83
N PHE A 108 -6.56 15.21 -16.36
CA PHE A 108 -6.22 15.92 -17.60
C PHE A 108 -5.88 14.98 -18.76
N GLY A 109 -6.56 13.83 -18.84
CA GLY A 109 -6.29 12.78 -19.83
C GLY A 109 -5.09 11.88 -19.54
N ALA A 110 -4.35 12.11 -18.45
CA ALA A 110 -3.27 11.24 -18.02
C ALA A 110 -3.82 10.05 -17.20
N PRO A 111 -3.59 8.79 -17.62
CA PRO A 111 -4.14 7.60 -16.95
C PRO A 111 -3.31 7.14 -15.74
N TYR A 112 -2.07 7.60 -15.61
CA TYR A 112 -1.16 7.23 -14.53
C TYR A 112 -0.85 8.46 -13.68
N THR A 113 -1.51 8.54 -12.53
CA THR A 113 -1.22 9.52 -11.48
C THR A 113 -1.38 8.86 -10.12
N HIS A 114 -1.02 9.58 -9.06
CA HIS A 114 -1.22 9.07 -7.70
C HIS A 114 -2.69 8.83 -7.32
N GLY A 115 -3.65 9.42 -8.04
CA GLY A 115 -5.08 9.23 -7.79
C GLY A 115 -5.76 8.15 -8.65
N THR A 116 -5.00 7.41 -9.47
CA THR A 116 -5.52 6.38 -10.38
C THR A 116 -5.00 4.94 -10.17
N PRO A 117 -4.06 4.62 -9.25
CA PRO A 117 -3.42 3.30 -9.25
C PRO A 117 -4.39 2.14 -9.00
N PHE A 118 -5.39 2.31 -8.13
CA PHE A 118 -6.32 1.23 -7.79
C PHE A 118 -7.41 1.04 -8.84
N ARG A 119 -7.76 2.10 -9.59
CA ARG A 119 -8.61 1.96 -10.78
C ARG A 119 -7.95 1.04 -11.81
N ARG A 120 -6.68 1.31 -12.12
CA ARG A 120 -5.90 0.48 -13.05
C ARG A 120 -5.73 -0.95 -12.54
N ALA A 121 -5.45 -1.10 -11.25
CA ALA A 121 -5.32 -2.43 -10.64
C ALA A 121 -6.62 -3.24 -10.72
N PHE A 122 -7.78 -2.61 -10.55
CA PHE A 122 -9.08 -3.25 -10.76
C PHE A 122 -9.30 -3.63 -12.22
N GLU A 123 -9.09 -2.71 -13.16
CA GLU A 123 -9.29 -2.94 -14.60
C GLU A 123 -8.37 -4.04 -15.15
N GLU A 124 -7.17 -4.17 -14.58
CA GLU A 124 -6.20 -5.22 -14.91
C GLU A 124 -6.46 -6.55 -14.18
N GLY A 125 -7.49 -6.63 -13.33
CA GLY A 125 -7.85 -7.85 -12.59
C GLY A 125 -6.84 -8.25 -11.50
N LEU A 126 -6.11 -7.28 -10.95
CA LEU A 126 -5.05 -7.52 -9.96
C LEU A 126 -5.59 -7.69 -8.54
N LEU A 127 -6.83 -7.27 -8.28
CA LEU A 127 -7.41 -7.18 -6.95
C LEU A 127 -8.43 -8.30 -6.70
N ALA A 128 -8.40 -8.88 -5.51
CA ALA A 128 -9.46 -9.72 -4.98
C ALA A 128 -10.59 -8.81 -4.48
N THR A 129 -11.54 -8.50 -5.35
CA THR A 129 -12.54 -7.45 -5.12
C THR A 129 -13.43 -7.71 -3.91
N ASP A 130 -13.69 -8.95 -3.53
CA ASP A 130 -14.44 -9.30 -2.32
C ASP A 130 -13.65 -9.07 -1.00
N SER A 131 -12.36 -8.69 -1.11
CA SER A 131 -11.38 -8.64 -0.03
C SER A 131 -10.58 -7.32 -0.04
N CYS A 132 -11.18 -6.23 -0.52
CA CYS A 132 -10.57 -4.89 -0.53
C CYS A 132 -11.26 -3.97 0.49
N ILE A 133 -10.51 -3.11 1.18
CA ILE A 133 -11.08 -2.10 2.10
C ILE A 133 -10.26 -0.81 2.13
N HIS A 134 -10.97 0.32 2.14
CA HIS A 134 -10.41 1.65 2.42
C HIS A 134 -10.65 2.04 3.88
N VAL A 135 -9.60 2.57 4.53
CA VAL A 135 -9.61 3.03 5.91
C VAL A 135 -9.06 4.44 5.98
N GLY A 136 -9.85 5.38 6.50
CA GLY A 136 -9.43 6.77 6.71
C GLY A 136 -9.89 7.75 5.64
N THR A 137 -10.64 7.31 4.63
CA THR A 137 -11.14 8.18 3.55
C THR A 137 -11.96 9.34 4.09
N HIS A 138 -11.58 10.57 3.74
CA HIS A 138 -12.26 11.79 4.16
C HIS A 138 -11.93 12.97 3.24
N GLY A 139 -12.72 14.04 3.31
CA GLY A 139 -12.51 15.26 2.51
C GLY A 139 -13.50 15.37 1.35
N PRO A 140 -13.43 16.47 0.58
CA PRO A 140 -14.34 16.69 -0.54
C PRO A 140 -13.98 15.81 -1.74
N LEU A 141 -15.02 15.41 -2.49
CA LEU A 141 -14.92 14.68 -3.75
C LEU A 141 -15.38 15.56 -4.91
N TYR A 142 -15.10 15.15 -6.15
CA TYR A 142 -15.57 15.88 -7.33
C TYR A 142 -17.07 15.63 -7.57
N ALA A 143 -17.53 14.39 -7.35
CA ALA A 143 -18.92 14.01 -7.52
C ALA A 143 -19.33 12.85 -6.61
N ARG A 144 -20.65 12.63 -6.47
CA ARG A 144 -21.20 11.45 -5.79
C ARG A 144 -20.77 10.15 -6.48
N SER A 145 -20.66 10.17 -7.80
CA SER A 145 -20.27 9.01 -8.62
C SER A 145 -18.91 8.45 -8.22
N ASP A 146 -18.00 9.26 -7.67
CA ASP A 146 -16.70 8.80 -7.18
C ASP A 146 -16.85 7.65 -6.14
N LEU A 147 -17.85 7.75 -5.25
CA LEU A 147 -18.14 6.69 -4.27
C LEU A 147 -18.92 5.51 -4.85
N GLU A 148 -19.74 5.76 -5.87
CA GLU A 148 -20.54 4.72 -6.53
C GLU A 148 -19.65 3.81 -7.38
N GLU A 149 -18.71 4.39 -8.12
CA GLU A 149 -17.70 3.68 -8.88
C GLU A 149 -16.74 2.90 -7.96
N ASP A 150 -16.30 3.52 -6.87
CA ASP A 150 -15.41 2.88 -5.90
C ASP A 150 -15.99 1.60 -5.27
N ARG A 151 -17.29 1.62 -4.94
CA ARG A 151 -18.01 0.43 -4.48
C ARG A 151 -18.00 -0.70 -5.52
N GLY A 152 -17.94 -0.36 -6.81
CA GLY A 152 -17.80 -1.31 -7.90
C GLY A 152 -16.47 -2.07 -7.89
N PHE A 153 -15.44 -1.52 -7.25
CA PHE A 153 -14.13 -2.18 -7.06
C PHE A 153 -14.08 -3.12 -5.87
N GLY A 154 -15.21 -3.25 -5.16
CA GLY A 154 -15.35 -4.17 -4.04
C GLY A 154 -14.85 -3.63 -2.71
N SER A 155 -14.54 -2.33 -2.64
CA SER A 155 -14.31 -1.62 -1.39
C SER A 155 -15.65 -1.38 -0.66
N PRO A 156 -15.94 -2.01 0.49
CA PRO A 156 -16.92 -1.46 1.38
C PRO A 156 -16.28 -0.21 1.97
N SER A 157 -16.59 0.96 1.40
CA SER A 157 -16.24 2.25 2.00
C SER A 157 -16.67 2.19 3.46
N SER A 158 -15.71 2.13 4.38
CA SER A 158 -16.01 1.92 5.79
C SER A 158 -16.51 3.22 6.42
N GLU A 159 -17.74 3.61 6.08
CA GLU A 159 -18.63 4.23 7.06
C GLU A 159 -19.00 3.18 8.13
N ARG A 160 -18.00 2.57 8.77
CA ARG A 160 -18.15 1.82 10.00
C ARG A 160 -17.39 2.58 11.05
N ARG A 161 -18.05 3.59 11.63
CA ARG A 161 -17.62 4.20 12.90
C ARG A 161 -17.39 3.07 13.91
N GLY A 162 -16.14 2.84 14.28
CA GLY A 162 -15.75 2.15 15.51
C GLY A 162 -16.03 0.65 15.57
N LEU A 163 -15.45 -0.16 14.68
CA LEU A 163 -15.28 -1.59 14.97
C LEU A 163 -13.83 -1.89 15.35
N PRO A 164 -13.58 -2.52 16.52
CA PRO A 164 -12.27 -3.06 16.83
C PRO A 164 -12.02 -4.22 15.86
N ILE A 165 -10.95 -4.17 15.08
CA ILE A 165 -10.47 -5.31 14.30
C ILE A 165 -10.05 -6.36 15.34
N PRO A 166 -10.74 -7.51 15.46
CA PRO A 166 -10.26 -8.57 16.32
C PRO A 166 -9.07 -9.21 15.60
N VAL A 167 -7.87 -8.97 16.11
CA VAL A 167 -6.67 -9.70 15.69
C VAL A 167 -6.72 -11.07 16.40
N PRO A 168 -6.96 -12.19 15.71
CA PRO A 168 -7.00 -13.49 16.35
C PRO A 168 -5.62 -13.78 16.97
N GLY A 169 -5.57 -13.94 18.30
CA GLY A 169 -4.32 -14.20 19.04
C GLY A 169 -3.77 -13.04 19.85
N LEU A 170 -4.36 -11.83 19.79
CA LEU A 170 -4.01 -10.73 20.68
C LEU A 170 -5.06 -10.62 21.80
N SER A 171 -4.84 -11.33 22.92
CA SER A 171 -5.65 -11.08 24.12
C SER A 171 -5.25 -9.71 24.67
N ALA A 172 -6.09 -8.70 24.48
CA ALA A 172 -5.96 -7.46 25.22
C ALA A 172 -6.28 -7.77 26.69
N THR A 173 -5.26 -7.99 27.51
CA THR A 173 -5.42 -7.97 28.96
C THR A 173 -5.75 -6.53 29.34
N ARG A 174 -7.03 -6.25 29.57
CA ARG A 174 -7.43 -5.08 30.34
C ARG A 174 -6.88 -5.28 31.74
N SER A 175 -5.79 -4.58 32.08
CA SER A 175 -5.49 -4.32 33.48
C SER A 175 -6.43 -3.21 33.93
N ASP A 176 -7.51 -3.59 34.61
CA ASP A 176 -8.19 -2.68 35.51
C ASP A 176 -7.19 -2.28 36.59
N ALA A 177 -6.74 -1.04 36.54
CA ALA A 177 -6.04 -0.39 37.63
C ALA A 177 -6.80 0.90 37.93
N GLU A 178 -7.84 0.77 38.77
CA GLU A 178 -8.23 1.84 39.67
C GLU A 178 -7.04 2.12 40.60
N LEU A 179 -6.51 3.34 40.54
CA LEU A 179 -6.01 4.13 41.66
C LEU A 179 -6.13 5.62 41.29
#